data_AF-A0A643FRC6-F1
#
_entry.id   AF-A0A643FRC6-F1
#
_cell.length_a   1.000
_cell.length_b   1.000
_cell.length_c   1.000
_cell.angle_alpha   90.00
_cell.angle_beta   90.00
_cell.angle_gamma   90.00
#
_symmetry.space_group_name_H-M   'P 1'
#
loop_
_entity.id
_entity.type
_entity.pdbx_description
1 polymer ?
#
loop_
_entity_poly.entity_id
_entity_poly.type
_entity_poly.pdbx_seq_one_letter_code
_entity_poly.pdbx_strand_id
1 'polypeptide(L)'
;MAEPSHHLPDGEPHPIPLISSRDAPSDTTASDAGPKPIRRMLSEGRVAKIVPQTDSGTEVSYCTDFVRNFLRSDYNFITSKFSVASKGKILALDEAFRAAQEWMDARLQWIERQPRRHLSLRFDQRQLVVTHSLAGRLIRLLNQHDRLFHRALGAYMAQSITDAEKDEAIFGAARQIRAIHRLCIPDNDCFSPDGKLIDQA
;
A
#
# COMPACT_ATOMS: atom_id res chain seq x y z
N MET A 1 -51.12 14.13 51.52
CA MET A 1 -50.69 14.76 52.79
C MET A 1 -49.56 13.94 53.37
N ALA A 2 -48.47 14.65 53.71
CA ALA A 2 -47.39 14.32 54.68
C ALA A 2 -46.47 13.10 54.46
N GLU A 3 -45.18 13.41 54.24
CA GLU A 3 -44.02 12.62 54.69
C GLU A 3 -43.99 12.46 56.22
N PRO A 4 -43.16 11.53 56.75
CA PRO A 4 -41.97 12.03 57.44
C PRO A 4 -40.68 11.24 57.14
N SER A 5 -39.58 12.00 57.20
CA SER A 5 -38.18 11.63 57.01
C SER A 5 -37.47 11.15 58.30
N HIS A 6 -36.18 10.80 58.15
CA HIS A 6 -35.09 10.46 59.10
C HIS A 6 -34.75 8.94 59.15
N HIS A 7 -33.51 8.47 58.99
CA HIS A 7 -32.16 9.05 59.12
C HIS A 7 -31.12 8.15 58.39
N LEU A 8 -30.11 8.72 57.72
CA LEU A 8 -28.87 8.05 57.25
C LEU A 8 -27.86 7.84 58.40
N PRO A 9 -26.85 6.96 58.25
CA PRO A 9 -25.53 7.51 57.94
C PRO A 9 -24.69 6.72 56.92
N ASP A 10 -24.02 7.50 56.07
CA ASP A 10 -22.66 7.41 55.49
C ASP A 10 -22.00 6.06 55.14
N GLY A 11 -21.68 5.92 53.86
CA GLY A 11 -20.79 4.90 53.29
C GLY A 11 -20.48 5.16 51.80
N GLU A 12 -19.90 6.32 51.50
CA GLU A 12 -19.39 6.74 50.18
C GLU A 12 -17.97 6.15 49.91
N PRO A 13 -17.46 6.19 48.66
CA PRO A 13 -17.24 5.05 47.78
C PRO A 13 -15.77 4.59 47.70
N HIS A 14 -15.51 3.32 47.39
CA HIS A 14 -14.14 2.87 47.12
C HIS A 14 -13.73 3.16 45.66
N PRO A 15 -12.68 3.98 45.44
CA PRO A 15 -12.19 4.32 44.10
C PRO A 15 -11.28 3.23 43.54
N ILE A 16 -11.42 2.95 42.24
CA ILE A 16 -10.50 2.14 41.45
C ILE A 16 -9.19 2.95 41.28
N PRO A 17 -8.02 2.42 41.65
CA PRO A 17 -6.77 3.18 41.59
C PRO A 17 -6.30 3.38 40.15
N LEU A 18 -6.14 4.66 39.80
CA LEU A 18 -5.48 5.18 38.62
C LEU A 18 -3.96 5.03 38.82
N ILE A 19 -3.29 4.15 38.07
CA ILE A 19 -1.82 4.10 38.07
C ILE A 19 -1.32 4.88 36.86
N SER A 20 -0.95 6.12 37.11
CA SER A 20 -0.05 6.90 36.27
C SER A 20 1.17 7.21 37.11
N SER A 21 2.36 6.76 36.67
CA SER A 21 3.64 7.44 36.94
C SER A 21 4.73 6.84 36.07
N ARG A 22 5.32 7.71 35.26
CA ARG A 22 6.64 7.60 34.65
C ARG A 22 7.71 7.42 35.74
N ASP A 23 8.73 6.62 35.49
CA ASP A 23 10.11 7.11 35.28
C ASP A 23 11.15 5.97 35.20
N ALA A 24 12.01 6.11 34.19
CA ALA A 24 13.40 5.66 34.03
C ALA A 24 13.81 4.16 34.17
N PRO A 25 14.70 3.67 33.28
CA PRO A 25 15.20 2.30 33.29
C PRO A 25 16.31 2.13 34.35
N SER A 26 16.19 1.09 35.16
CA SER A 26 17.34 0.56 35.91
C SER A 26 18.18 -0.30 34.98
N ASP A 27 19.36 0.19 34.62
CA ASP A 27 20.47 -0.66 34.18
C ASP A 27 20.84 -1.57 35.34
N THR A 28 20.63 -2.88 35.18
CA THR A 28 21.29 -3.87 36.03
C THR A 28 21.77 -5.02 35.17
N THR A 29 23.09 -5.08 35.13
CA THR A 29 23.97 -6.07 34.52
C THR A 29 23.63 -7.49 34.97
N ALA A 30 23.34 -8.37 34.02
CA ALA A 30 23.55 -9.80 34.18
C ALA A 30 24.32 -10.32 32.96
N SER A 31 25.55 -10.77 33.23
CA SER A 31 26.41 -11.43 32.26
C SER A 31 25.79 -12.76 31.85
N ASP A 32 25.44 -12.88 30.57
CA ASP A 32 25.22 -14.16 29.94
C ASP A 32 26.14 -14.24 28.71
N ALA A 33 27.25 -14.96 28.89
CA ALA A 33 28.33 -15.10 27.94
C ALA A 33 27.98 -16.19 26.90
N GLY A 34 27.11 -15.83 25.96
CA GLY A 34 26.89 -16.55 24.71
C GLY A 34 26.86 -15.56 23.54
N PRO A 35 27.14 -15.97 22.29
CA PRO A 35 26.93 -15.10 21.14
C PRO A 35 25.48 -14.61 21.17
N LYS A 36 25.29 -13.29 21.28
CA LYS A 36 23.94 -12.69 21.29
C LYS A 36 23.17 -13.27 20.11
N PRO A 37 21.97 -13.86 20.32
CA PRO A 37 21.15 -14.34 19.24
C PRO A 37 20.99 -13.22 18.22
N ILE A 38 21.33 -13.47 16.95
CA ILE A 38 21.10 -12.50 15.89
C ILE A 38 19.60 -12.32 15.81
N ARG A 39 19.10 -11.26 16.45
CA ARG A 39 17.71 -10.82 16.33
C ARG A 39 17.54 -10.41 14.88
N ARG A 40 17.12 -11.36 14.04
CA ARG A 40 16.75 -11.12 12.66
C ARG A 40 15.59 -10.14 12.69
N MET A 41 15.94 -8.87 12.54
CA MET A 41 14.95 -7.82 12.34
C MET A 41 14.21 -8.20 11.05
N LEU A 42 12.94 -8.55 11.19
CA LEU A 42 12.02 -8.58 10.06
C LEU A 42 12.12 -7.20 9.38
N SER A 43 12.06 -7.18 8.05
CA SER A 43 12.38 -6.04 7.19
C SER A 43 11.80 -4.70 7.67
N GLU A 44 10.64 -4.72 8.33
CA GLU A 44 9.96 -3.57 8.92
C GLU A 44 10.83 -2.76 9.87
N GLY A 45 11.55 -3.40 10.80
CA GLY A 45 12.39 -2.69 11.77
C GLY A 45 13.68 -2.11 11.17
N ARG A 46 14.19 -2.73 10.10
CA ARG A 46 15.39 -2.23 9.40
C ARG A 46 15.06 -0.96 8.62
N VAL A 47 13.89 -0.92 7.98
CA VAL A 47 13.47 0.20 7.14
C VAL A 47 13.14 1.44 8.00
N ALA A 48 12.49 1.26 9.14
CA ALA A 48 12.18 2.35 10.08
C ALA A 48 13.42 3.10 10.62
N LYS A 49 14.58 2.45 10.68
CA LYS A 49 15.82 3.06 11.18
C LYS A 49 16.63 3.79 10.09
N ILE A 50 16.42 3.47 8.82
CA ILE A 50 17.23 3.97 7.70
C ILE A 50 16.65 5.26 7.12
N VAL A 51 15.32 5.48 7.20
CA VAL A 51 14.67 6.70 6.70
C VAL A 51 13.61 7.19 7.72
N PRO A 52 13.95 8.15 8.60
CA PRO A 52 13.05 8.62 9.67
C PRO A 52 11.84 9.44 9.21
N GLN A 53 11.65 9.69 7.90
CA GLN A 53 10.67 10.64 7.36
C GLN A 53 9.78 10.07 6.25
N THR A 54 9.31 8.84 6.38
CA THR A 54 8.31 8.32 5.42
C THR A 54 7.29 7.38 6.05
N ASP A 55 6.96 7.57 7.33
CA ASP A 55 5.79 6.90 7.91
C ASP A 55 4.51 7.66 7.53
N SER A 56 4.24 7.73 6.23
CA SER A 56 2.99 8.25 5.68
C SER A 56 2.11 7.05 5.35
N GLY A 57 1.33 6.60 6.33
CA GLY A 57 0.28 5.61 6.10
C GLY A 57 -0.59 6.08 4.92
N THR A 58 -0.69 5.26 3.88
CA THR A 58 -1.48 5.55 2.68
C THR A 58 -2.56 4.49 2.54
N GLU A 59 -3.77 4.93 2.20
CA GLU A 59 -4.90 4.03 2.01
C GLU A 59 -5.06 3.65 0.53
N VAL A 60 -5.27 2.35 0.30
CA VAL A 60 -5.70 1.80 -1.00
C VAL A 60 -7.16 1.40 -0.87
N SER A 61 -7.98 1.92 -1.78
CA SER A 61 -9.39 1.58 -1.90
C SER A 61 -9.58 0.76 -3.17
N TYR A 62 -10.12 -0.45 -3.03
CA TYR A 62 -10.23 -1.38 -4.15
C TYR A 62 -11.56 -2.15 -4.16
N CYS A 63 -12.05 -2.43 -5.36
CA CYS A 63 -13.25 -3.21 -5.65
C CYS A 63 -12.98 -4.40 -6.57
N THR A 64 -11.76 -4.53 -7.12
CA THR A 64 -11.38 -5.63 -8.01
C THR A 64 -10.56 -6.71 -7.32
N ASP A 65 -10.72 -7.95 -7.78
CA ASP A 65 -9.89 -9.06 -7.32
C ASP A 65 -8.44 -8.93 -7.78
N PHE A 66 -8.19 -8.23 -8.90
CA PHE A 66 -6.84 -7.96 -9.35
C PHE A 66 -6.05 -7.18 -8.28
N VAL A 67 -6.58 -6.03 -7.83
CA VAL A 67 -5.89 -5.22 -6.81
C VAL A 67 -5.87 -5.95 -5.46
N ARG A 68 -6.96 -6.62 -5.08
CA ARG A 68 -7.01 -7.45 -3.86
C ARG A 68 -5.85 -8.47 -3.82
N ASN A 69 -5.71 -9.24 -4.90
CA ASN A 69 -4.71 -10.30 -4.99
C ASN A 69 -3.31 -9.72 -5.09
N PHE A 70 -3.11 -8.68 -5.91
CA PHE A 70 -1.82 -7.99 -6.03
C PHE A 70 -1.32 -7.45 -4.68
N LEU A 71 -2.22 -6.83 -3.89
CA LEU A 71 -1.89 -6.35 -2.55
C LEU A 71 -1.51 -7.49 -1.60
N ARG A 72 -2.06 -8.69 -1.77
CA ARG A 72 -1.80 -9.85 -0.91
C ARG A 72 -0.53 -10.59 -1.30
N SER A 73 -0.28 -10.80 -2.59
CA SER A 73 0.84 -11.62 -3.07
C SER A 73 2.07 -10.81 -3.45
N ASP A 74 1.90 -9.70 -4.17
CA ASP A 74 2.99 -9.09 -4.95
C ASP A 74 3.52 -7.80 -4.30
N TYR A 75 2.65 -7.03 -3.64
CA TYR A 75 2.99 -5.69 -3.14
C TYR A 75 4.20 -5.69 -2.20
N ASN A 76 4.25 -6.59 -1.22
CA ASN A 76 5.35 -6.66 -0.26
C ASN A 76 6.67 -7.08 -0.94
N PHE A 77 6.61 -7.99 -1.90
CA PHE A 77 7.77 -8.40 -2.68
C PHE A 77 8.33 -7.21 -3.49
N ILE A 78 7.48 -6.54 -4.25
CA ILE A 78 7.86 -5.41 -5.12
C ILE A 78 8.44 -4.25 -4.31
N THR A 79 7.77 -3.86 -3.22
CA THR A 79 8.24 -2.75 -2.38
C THR A 79 9.57 -3.05 -1.70
N SER A 80 9.81 -4.30 -1.29
CA SER A 80 11.12 -4.72 -0.79
C SER A 80 12.23 -4.59 -1.84
N LYS A 81 11.92 -4.89 -3.11
CA LYS A 81 12.86 -4.76 -4.23
C LYS A 81 13.17 -3.29 -4.55
N PHE A 82 12.25 -2.36 -4.33
CA PHE A 82 12.52 -0.93 -4.48
C PHE A 82 13.59 -0.43 -3.50
N SER A 83 13.53 -0.86 -2.24
CA SER A 83 14.47 -0.42 -1.20
C SER A 83 15.92 -0.86 -1.43
N VAL A 84 16.15 -1.89 -2.25
CA VAL A 84 17.48 -2.46 -2.53
C VAL A 84 17.88 -2.34 -4.01
N ALA A 85 17.11 -1.61 -4.82
CA ALA A 85 17.35 -1.50 -6.25
C ALA A 85 18.67 -0.76 -6.55
N SER A 86 19.46 -1.29 -7.48
CA SER A 86 20.63 -0.59 -8.02
C SER A 86 20.21 0.63 -8.84
N LYS A 87 21.15 1.54 -9.10
CA LYS A 87 20.90 2.73 -9.93
C LYS A 87 20.29 2.38 -11.29
N GLY A 88 20.82 1.36 -11.97
CA GLY A 88 20.29 0.89 -13.25
C GLY A 88 18.84 0.41 -13.13
N LYS A 89 18.54 -0.42 -12.12
CA LYS A 89 17.18 -0.92 -11.88
C LYS A 89 16.20 0.21 -11.52
N ILE A 90 16.63 1.21 -10.75
CA ILE A 90 15.82 2.39 -10.44
C ILE A 90 15.44 3.14 -11.72
N LEU A 91 16.39 3.38 -12.64
CA LEU A 91 16.12 4.04 -13.92
C LEU A 91 15.12 3.24 -14.78
N ALA A 92 15.30 1.91 -14.84
CA ALA A 92 14.37 1.02 -15.55
C ALA A 92 12.94 1.11 -14.99
N LEU A 93 12.82 1.09 -13.65
CA LEU A 93 11.55 1.22 -12.96
C LEU A 93 10.94 2.60 -13.18
N ASP A 94 11.73 3.67 -13.10
CA ASP A 94 11.26 5.04 -13.28
C ASP A 94 10.62 5.25 -14.65
N GLU A 95 11.27 4.74 -15.70
CA GLU A 95 10.73 4.79 -17.06
C GLU A 95 9.48 3.93 -17.21
N ALA A 96 9.47 2.71 -16.66
CA ALA A 96 8.29 1.86 -16.70
C ALA A 96 7.09 2.49 -15.96
N PHE A 97 7.33 3.11 -14.80
CA PHE A 97 6.28 3.84 -14.09
C PHE A 97 5.83 5.08 -14.87
N ARG A 98 6.71 5.77 -15.58
CA ARG A 98 6.35 6.93 -16.43
C ARG A 98 5.44 6.49 -17.56
N ALA A 99 5.83 5.45 -18.30
CA ALA A 99 5.01 4.88 -19.37
C ALA A 99 3.66 4.36 -18.86
N ALA A 100 3.65 3.66 -17.71
CA ALA A 100 2.42 3.18 -17.09
C ALA A 100 1.48 4.34 -16.69
N GLN A 101 2.03 5.41 -16.11
CA GLN A 101 1.27 6.59 -15.72
C GLN A 101 0.68 7.31 -16.93
N GLU A 102 1.49 7.55 -17.97
CA GLU A 102 1.04 8.17 -19.23
C GLU A 102 -0.11 7.38 -19.86
N TRP A 103 0.01 6.04 -19.91
CA TRP A 103 -1.06 5.18 -20.43
C TRP A 103 -2.33 5.26 -19.57
N MET A 104 -2.19 5.18 -18.24
CA MET A 104 -3.31 5.18 -17.30
C MET A 104 -4.07 6.51 -17.33
N ASP A 105 -3.34 7.63 -17.39
CA ASP A 105 -3.93 8.97 -17.44
C ASP A 105 -4.65 9.19 -18.77
N ALA A 106 -4.06 8.78 -19.90
CA ALA A 106 -4.72 8.85 -21.20
C ALA A 106 -6.02 8.01 -21.22
N ARG A 107 -5.99 6.80 -20.64
CA ARG A 107 -7.16 5.92 -20.62
C ARG A 107 -8.24 6.43 -19.66
N LEU A 108 -7.86 6.99 -18.52
CA LEU A 108 -8.79 7.66 -17.62
C LEU A 108 -9.44 8.86 -18.30
N GLN A 109 -8.68 9.73 -18.96
CA GLN A 109 -9.24 10.86 -19.70
C GLN A 109 -10.22 10.43 -20.80
N TRP A 110 -9.92 9.33 -21.50
CA TRP A 110 -10.84 8.77 -22.50
C TRP A 110 -12.16 8.31 -21.86
N ILE A 111 -12.13 7.55 -20.77
CA ILE A 111 -13.36 7.01 -20.17
C ILE A 111 -14.21 8.10 -19.49
N GLU A 112 -13.60 9.20 -19.04
CA GLU A 112 -14.33 10.33 -18.47
C GLU A 112 -15.27 11.02 -19.47
N ARG A 113 -14.99 10.90 -20.76
CA ARG A 113 -15.80 11.50 -21.83
C ARG A 113 -17.02 10.64 -22.20
N GLN A 114 -17.06 9.40 -21.74
CA GLN A 114 -18.12 8.46 -22.09
C GLN A 114 -19.33 8.64 -21.15
N PRO A 115 -20.56 8.60 -21.68
CA PRO A 115 -21.74 8.46 -20.85
C PRO A 115 -21.64 7.19 -20.00
N ARG A 116 -22.08 7.26 -18.75
CA ARG A 116 -21.97 6.14 -17.80
C ARG A 116 -23.20 6.05 -16.92
N ARG A 117 -23.57 4.81 -16.59
CA ARG A 117 -24.52 4.56 -15.50
C ARG A 117 -23.81 4.72 -14.16
N HIS A 118 -24.54 5.21 -13.17
CA HIS A 118 -24.08 5.17 -11.80
C HIS A 118 -24.15 3.73 -11.29
N LEU A 119 -23.04 3.25 -10.71
CA LEU A 119 -22.94 1.92 -10.13
C LEU A 119 -22.57 2.05 -8.65
N SER A 120 -23.24 1.29 -7.79
CA SER A 120 -22.89 1.20 -6.37
C SER A 120 -22.03 -0.04 -6.15
N LEU A 121 -20.71 0.09 -6.33
CA LEU A 121 -19.75 -0.96 -5.97
C LEU A 121 -19.30 -0.78 -4.53
N ARG A 122 -19.08 -1.89 -3.83
CA ARG A 122 -18.43 -1.87 -2.51
C ARG A 122 -16.92 -1.81 -2.72
N PHE A 123 -16.28 -0.87 -2.06
CA PHE A 123 -14.83 -0.75 -2.00
C PHE A 123 -14.35 -1.22 -0.63
N ASP A 124 -13.37 -2.10 -0.65
CA ASP A 124 -12.59 -2.46 0.53
C ASP A 124 -11.43 -1.48 0.68
N GLN A 125 -11.07 -1.16 1.92
CA GLN A 125 -9.93 -0.31 2.24
C GLN A 125 -8.82 -1.12 2.88
N ARG A 126 -7.57 -0.79 2.54
CA ARG A 126 -6.38 -1.33 3.19
C ARG A 126 -5.36 -0.22 3.42
N GLN A 127 -4.95 -0.06 4.68
CA GLN A 127 -3.83 0.80 5.02
C GLN A 127 -2.50 0.12 4.70
N LEU A 128 -1.59 0.88 4.09
CA LEU A 128 -0.25 0.44 3.74
C LEU A 128 0.77 1.46 4.26
N VAL A 129 1.89 0.95 4.74
CA VAL A 129 3.04 1.78 5.10
C VAL A 129 3.88 2.02 3.83
N VAL A 130 4.17 3.29 3.54
CA VAL A 130 4.90 3.68 2.33
C VAL A 130 6.33 4.04 2.67
N THR A 131 7.23 3.08 2.51
CA THR A 131 8.64 3.24 2.90
C THR A 131 9.54 3.76 1.79
N HIS A 132 9.03 3.84 0.55
CA HIS A 132 9.79 4.25 -0.63
C HIS A 132 8.91 5.05 -1.60
N SER A 133 9.48 6.03 -2.29
CA SER A 133 8.74 6.90 -3.23
C SER A 133 8.05 6.11 -4.35
N LEU A 134 8.73 5.09 -4.89
CA LEU A 134 8.16 4.17 -5.89
C LEU A 134 6.96 3.37 -5.38
N ALA A 135 6.91 3.07 -4.08
CA ALA A 135 5.74 2.39 -3.50
C ALA A 135 4.50 3.30 -3.54
N GLY A 136 4.67 4.60 -3.29
CA GLY A 136 3.61 5.59 -3.46
C GLY A 136 3.10 5.69 -4.90
N ARG A 137 4.00 5.61 -5.90
CA ARG A 137 3.62 5.56 -7.33
C ARG A 137 2.85 4.29 -7.66
N LEU A 138 3.25 3.14 -7.11
CA LEU A 138 2.55 1.87 -7.31
C LEU A 138 1.14 1.90 -6.72
N ILE A 139 0.98 2.43 -5.50
CA ILE A 139 -0.33 2.64 -4.87
C ILE A 139 -1.22 3.51 -5.75
N ARG A 140 -0.68 4.60 -6.31
CA ARG A 140 -1.43 5.46 -7.23
C ARG A 140 -1.93 4.69 -8.45
N LEU A 141 -1.09 3.88 -9.08
CA LEU A 141 -1.50 3.04 -10.22
C LEU A 141 -2.59 2.03 -9.84
N LEU A 142 -2.52 1.41 -8.66
CA LEU A 142 -3.55 0.48 -8.17
C LEU A 142 -4.91 1.20 -7.97
N ASN A 143 -4.91 2.38 -7.35
CA ASN A 143 -6.12 3.18 -7.20
C ASN A 143 -6.67 3.64 -8.56
N GLN A 144 -5.79 4.01 -9.50
CA GLN A 144 -6.20 4.39 -10.86
C GLN A 144 -6.78 3.22 -11.64
N HIS A 145 -6.23 2.01 -11.50
CA HIS A 145 -6.79 0.79 -12.09
C HIS A 145 -8.24 0.59 -11.65
N ASP A 146 -8.52 0.63 -10.35
CA ASP A 146 -9.88 0.41 -9.85
C ASP A 146 -10.84 1.54 -10.18
N ARG A 147 -10.35 2.79 -10.21
CA ARG A 147 -11.12 3.91 -10.73
C ARG A 147 -11.48 3.71 -12.21
N LEU A 148 -10.53 3.25 -13.03
CA LEU A 148 -10.75 2.98 -14.44
C LEU A 148 -11.73 1.82 -14.63
N PHE A 149 -11.57 0.72 -13.88
CA PHE A 149 -12.49 -0.41 -13.88
C PHE A 149 -13.92 0.04 -13.58
N HIS A 150 -14.12 0.79 -12.49
CA HIS A 150 -15.44 1.27 -12.09
C HIS A 150 -16.10 2.12 -13.19
N ARG A 151 -15.36 3.04 -13.81
CA ARG A 151 -15.87 3.90 -14.89
C ARG A 151 -16.12 3.12 -16.18
N ALA A 152 -15.22 2.22 -16.55
CA ALA A 152 -15.37 1.35 -17.71
C ALA A 152 -16.61 0.47 -17.59
N LEU A 153 -16.84 -0.11 -16.40
CA LEU A 153 -18.04 -0.91 -16.15
C LEU A 153 -19.31 -0.07 -16.26
N GLY A 154 -19.32 1.15 -15.71
CA GLY A 154 -20.46 2.07 -15.80
C GLY A 154 -20.78 2.50 -17.25
N ALA A 155 -19.76 2.76 -18.06
CA ALA A 155 -19.92 3.09 -19.48
C ALA A 155 -20.35 1.88 -20.30
N TYR A 156 -19.82 0.69 -19.97
CA TYR A 156 -20.22 -0.57 -20.61
C TYR A 156 -21.69 -0.90 -20.33
N MET A 157 -22.15 -0.75 -19.08
CA MET A 157 -23.57 -0.93 -18.74
C MET A 157 -24.48 0.13 -19.38
N ALA A 158 -23.93 1.29 -19.73
CA ALA A 158 -24.61 2.32 -20.51
C ALA A 158 -24.57 2.04 -22.02
N GLN A 159 -23.96 0.93 -22.45
CA GLN A 159 -23.73 0.58 -23.86
C GLN A 159 -22.97 1.68 -24.63
N SER A 160 -22.15 2.46 -23.93
CA SER A 160 -21.38 3.57 -24.50
C SER A 160 -19.98 3.15 -24.96
N ILE A 161 -19.54 1.95 -24.57
CA ILE A 161 -18.30 1.32 -25.03
C ILE A 161 -18.57 -0.15 -25.34
N THR A 162 -17.75 -0.72 -26.22
CA THR A 162 -17.78 -2.13 -26.63
C THR A 162 -17.10 -3.05 -25.60
N ASP A 163 -17.32 -4.36 -25.74
CA ASP A 163 -16.61 -5.38 -24.96
C ASP A 163 -15.09 -5.24 -25.10
N ALA A 164 -14.61 -5.06 -26.34
CA ALA A 164 -13.19 -4.93 -26.64
C ALA A 164 -12.56 -3.71 -25.97
N GLU A 165 -13.27 -2.56 -25.95
CA GLU A 165 -12.80 -1.35 -25.30
C GLU A 165 -12.77 -1.47 -23.77
N LYS A 166 -13.80 -2.10 -23.19
CA LYS A 166 -13.86 -2.39 -21.75
C LYS A 166 -12.70 -3.31 -21.36
N ASP A 167 -12.49 -4.40 -22.11
CA ASP A 167 -11.44 -5.38 -21.83
C ASP A 167 -10.05 -4.77 -22.01
N GLU A 168 -9.80 -3.99 -23.07
CA GLU A 168 -8.52 -3.30 -23.24
C GLU A 168 -8.27 -2.25 -22.14
N ALA A 169 -9.30 -1.56 -21.65
CA ALA A 169 -9.15 -0.63 -20.54
C ALA A 169 -8.74 -1.35 -19.24
N ILE A 170 -9.44 -2.44 -18.89
CA ILE A 170 -9.22 -3.16 -17.63
C ILE A 170 -7.92 -3.99 -17.70
N PHE A 171 -7.79 -4.87 -18.70
CA PHE A 171 -6.61 -5.72 -18.85
C PHE A 171 -5.38 -4.93 -19.24
N GLY A 172 -5.53 -3.85 -20.01
CA GLY A 172 -4.43 -2.94 -20.32
C GLY A 172 -3.86 -2.27 -19.06
N ALA A 173 -4.71 -1.82 -18.14
CA ALA A 173 -4.26 -1.25 -16.87
C ALA A 173 -3.53 -2.29 -16.01
N ALA A 174 -4.06 -3.50 -15.91
CA ALA A 174 -3.40 -4.59 -15.20
C ALA A 174 -2.05 -4.96 -15.83
N ARG A 175 -1.95 -4.91 -17.17
CA ARG A 175 -0.71 -5.16 -17.93
C ARG A 175 0.38 -4.14 -17.59
N GLN A 176 0.04 -2.85 -17.45
CA GLN A 176 0.99 -1.83 -17.02
C GLN A 176 1.54 -2.10 -15.62
N ILE A 177 0.68 -2.46 -14.67
CA ILE A 177 1.10 -2.77 -13.30
C ILE A 177 1.98 -4.04 -13.26
N ARG A 178 1.61 -5.07 -14.04
CA ARG A 178 2.40 -6.30 -14.16
C ARG A 178 3.76 -6.08 -14.82
N ALA A 179 3.90 -5.10 -15.72
CA ALA A 179 5.20 -4.76 -16.31
C ALA A 179 6.19 -4.28 -15.24
N ILE A 180 5.73 -3.47 -14.29
CA ILE A 180 6.53 -3.03 -13.14
C ILE A 180 6.91 -4.23 -12.26
N HIS A 181 5.96 -5.12 -11.97
CA HIS A 181 6.25 -6.34 -11.22
C HIS A 181 7.34 -7.18 -11.90
N ARG A 182 7.26 -7.36 -13.22
CA ARG A 182 8.26 -8.14 -13.97
C ARG A 182 9.66 -7.56 -13.84
N LEU A 183 9.82 -6.24 -13.83
CA LEU A 183 11.13 -5.61 -13.61
C LEU A 183 11.67 -5.84 -12.19
N CYS A 184 10.82 -6.19 -11.22
CA CYS A 184 11.26 -6.49 -9.87
C CYS A 184 11.86 -7.91 -9.75
N ILE A 185 11.57 -8.80 -10.70
CA ILE A 185 12.00 -10.22 -10.67
C ILE A 185 13.51 -10.37 -10.90
N PRO A 186 14.12 -9.82 -11.98
CA PRO A 186 15.57 -9.93 -12.19
C PRO A 186 16.36 -9.25 -11.08
N ASP A 187 17.54 -9.77 -10.78
CA ASP A 187 18.45 -9.16 -9.82
C ASP A 187 19.13 -7.91 -10.40
N ASN A 188 19.82 -7.17 -9.53
CA ASN A 188 20.35 -5.84 -9.84
C ASN A 188 21.46 -5.83 -10.90
N ASP A 189 22.16 -6.95 -11.04
CA ASP A 189 23.23 -7.22 -12.00
C ASP A 189 22.71 -7.48 -13.43
N CYS A 190 21.41 -7.79 -13.57
CA CYS A 190 20.76 -7.88 -14.88
C CYS A 190 20.42 -6.52 -15.50
N PHE A 191 20.81 -5.39 -14.87
CA PHE A 191 20.53 -4.04 -15.36
C PHE A 191 21.80 -3.30 -15.70
N SER A 192 21.87 -2.75 -16.91
CA SER A 192 22.95 -1.87 -17.31
C SER A 192 22.91 -0.55 -16.52
N PRO A 193 24.02 0.22 -16.49
CA PRO A 193 24.03 1.55 -15.87
C PRO A 193 22.97 2.51 -16.41
N ASP A 194 22.55 2.32 -17.67
CA ASP A 194 21.52 3.11 -18.34
C ASP A 194 20.09 2.57 -18.10
N GLY A 195 19.94 1.53 -17.28
CA GLY A 195 18.65 0.94 -16.92
C GLY A 195 18.03 0.03 -17.97
N LYS A 196 18.82 -0.52 -18.89
CA LYS A 196 18.35 -1.56 -19.81
C LYS A 196 18.59 -2.94 -19.21
N LEU A 197 17.67 -3.87 -19.45
CA LEU A 197 17.89 -5.27 -19.10
C LEU A 197 19.02 -5.82 -19.97
N ILE A 198 20.01 -6.44 -19.35
CA ILE A 198 21.09 -7.13 -20.03
C ILE A 198 20.55 -8.53 -20.34
N ASP A 199 20.48 -8.88 -21.62
CA ASP A 199 20.19 -10.25 -22.02
C ASP A 199 21.36 -11.12 -21.53
N GLN A 200 21.13 -11.91 -20.50
CA GLN A 200 22.02 -12.99 -20.12
C GLN A 200 21.73 -14.14 -21.09
N ALA A 201 22.53 -14.23 -22.14
CA ALA A 201 22.51 -15.34 -23.09
C ALA A 201 22.86 -16.67 -22.40
#